data_AF-A0A151BWX1-F1
#
_entry.id   AF-A0A151BWX1-F1
#
_cell.length_a   1.000
_cell.length_b   1.000
_cell.length_c   1.000
_cell.angle_alpha   90.00
_cell.angle_beta   90.00
_cell.angle_gamma   90.00
#
_symmetry.space_group_name_H-M   'P 1'
#
loop_
_entity.id
_entity.type
_entity.pdbx_description
1 polymer ?
#
loop_
_entity_poly.entity_id
_entity_poly.type
_entity_poly.pdbx_seq_one_letter_code
_entity_poly.pdbx_strand_id
1 'polypeptide(L)'
;MHVSVTVSASAARIRALPAGRGNQLLVAATVLLCLVLAGFVIADLISGWVPQGDEGIIAVKVHDVFSSHPPLQGQRSTSDLSTPGVFAHHPGPAQFYLLALPYAMTGYLPAGLLIGCLLVQVACIVVAVRAAYRTGGLAGGWLVVAVFALLIAGFRSYLVEPWNFYFPLLGLVTVIVLAWRLAVGHSDALIAYVAFASLWAQPHIALLPPILCITVFVAVIGLWQWGLRHDAMWPLSAIHPLHRPAWWRRRGTIAVAVAALCWAPVIAEAVSFQPNNLLEMWHVVVGAGSGSTDTAVRPAGTPWVSGRPPNPWARWSCRGAGRQRTWW
;
A
#
# COMPACT_ATOMS: atom_id res chain seq x y z
N MET A 1 32.27 59.50 -19.96
CA MET A 1 32.85 58.23 -19.48
C MET A 1 31.74 57.37 -18.90
N HIS A 2 31.19 56.45 -19.71
CA HIS A 2 30.21 55.46 -19.26
C HIS A 2 30.97 54.17 -18.93
N VAL A 3 30.89 53.72 -17.68
CA VAL A 3 31.44 52.42 -17.25
C VAL A 3 30.31 51.39 -17.33
N SER A 4 30.38 50.54 -18.34
CA SER A 4 29.50 49.38 -18.50
C SER A 4 29.99 48.24 -17.59
N VAL A 5 29.21 47.88 -16.57
CA VAL A 5 29.48 46.69 -15.75
C VAL A 5 28.90 45.47 -16.47
N THR A 6 29.78 44.65 -17.05
CA THR A 6 29.45 43.33 -17.60
C THR A 6 29.28 42.34 -16.44
N VAL A 7 28.03 42.02 -16.09
CA VAL A 7 27.73 40.89 -15.21
C VAL A 7 27.94 39.60 -16.01
N SER A 8 29.12 39.01 -15.88
CA SER A 8 29.40 37.67 -16.40
C SER A 8 28.52 36.65 -15.66
N ALA A 9 27.56 36.08 -16.38
CA ALA A 9 26.71 35.01 -15.89
C ALA A 9 27.55 33.74 -15.67
N SER A 10 28.02 33.53 -14.45
CA SER A 10 28.54 32.24 -14.00
C SER A 10 27.39 31.24 -13.93
N ALA A 11 27.14 30.57 -15.05
CA ALA A 11 26.33 29.36 -15.12
C ALA A 11 26.98 28.30 -14.23
N ALA A 12 26.52 28.21 -12.99
CA ALA A 12 26.89 27.17 -12.04
C ALA A 12 26.49 25.81 -12.62
N ARG A 13 27.44 25.15 -13.28
CA ARG A 13 27.37 23.72 -13.56
C ARG A 13 27.16 23.00 -12.23
N ILE A 14 25.99 22.38 -12.08
CA ILE A 14 25.70 21.43 -10.99
C ILE A 14 26.68 20.25 -11.18
N ARG A 15 27.85 20.33 -10.55
CA ARG A 15 28.69 19.15 -10.34
C ARG A 15 27.95 18.28 -9.34
N ALA A 16 27.45 17.13 -9.80
CA ALA A 16 27.01 16.06 -8.92
C ALA A 16 28.17 15.72 -7.99
N LEU A 17 28.07 16.10 -6.71
CA LEU A 17 29.01 15.68 -5.69
C LEU A 17 28.98 14.15 -5.63
N PRO A 18 30.15 13.47 -5.55
CA PRO A 18 30.17 12.02 -5.43
C PRO A 18 29.36 11.59 -4.22
N ALA A 19 28.47 10.62 -4.40
CA ALA A 19 27.63 10.11 -3.32
C ALA A 19 28.53 9.60 -2.20
N GLY A 20 28.45 10.20 -1.01
CA GLY A 20 29.21 9.75 0.15
C GLY A 20 28.93 8.27 0.47
N ARG A 21 29.90 7.55 1.05
CA ARG A 21 29.81 6.11 1.38
C ARG A 21 28.48 5.73 2.06
N GLY A 22 27.94 6.58 2.93
CA GLY A 22 26.65 6.34 3.59
C GLY A 22 25.46 6.24 2.62
N ASN A 23 25.44 7.03 1.56
CA ASN A 23 24.40 6.97 0.54
C ASN A 23 24.49 5.66 -0.27
N GLN A 24 25.70 5.22 -0.58
CA GLN A 24 25.93 3.97 -1.30
C GLN A 24 25.47 2.76 -0.48
N LEU A 25 25.76 2.73 0.82
CA LEU A 25 25.31 1.67 1.72
C LEU A 25 23.78 1.62 1.85
N LEU A 26 23.12 2.78 1.94
CA LEU A 26 21.66 2.84 1.99
C LEU A 26 21.02 2.30 0.70
N VAL A 27 21.58 2.69 -0.46
CA VAL A 27 21.13 2.17 -1.76
C VAL A 27 21.36 0.66 -1.84
N ALA A 28 22.54 0.18 -1.45
CA ALA A 28 22.85 -1.25 -1.43
C ALA A 28 21.89 -2.04 -0.53
N ALA A 29 21.58 -1.53 0.66
CA ALA A 29 20.61 -2.17 1.56
C ALA A 29 19.19 -2.18 0.97
N THR A 30 18.79 -1.08 0.32
CA THR A 30 17.48 -1.01 -0.37
C THR A 30 17.40 -2.05 -1.49
N VAL A 31 18.45 -2.14 -2.31
CA VAL A 31 18.55 -3.15 -3.38
C VAL A 31 18.52 -4.57 -2.80
N LEU A 32 19.22 -4.81 -1.69
CA LEU A 32 19.21 -6.10 -1.02
C LEU A 32 17.81 -6.51 -0.58
N LEU A 33 17.00 -5.61 0.00
CA LEU A 33 15.61 -5.91 0.34
C LEU A 33 14.78 -6.31 -0.89
N CYS A 34 14.94 -5.59 -2.00
CA CYS A 34 14.28 -5.93 -3.26
C CYS A 34 14.72 -7.30 -3.81
N LEU A 35 16.01 -7.63 -3.69
CA LEU A 35 16.55 -8.94 -4.10
C LEU A 35 16.03 -10.08 -3.21
N VAL A 36 15.86 -9.84 -1.91
CA VAL A 36 15.25 -10.83 -0.99
C VAL A 36 13.81 -11.12 -1.41
N LEU A 37 13.01 -10.10 -1.70
CA LEU A 37 11.64 -10.28 -2.22
C LEU A 37 11.63 -11.03 -3.56
N ALA A 38 12.56 -10.71 -4.47
CA ALA A 38 12.71 -11.45 -5.72
C ALA A 38 13.08 -12.92 -5.48
N GLY A 39 13.91 -13.20 -4.47
CA GLY A 39 14.24 -14.55 -4.02
C GLY A 39 13.02 -15.35 -3.56
N PHE A 40 12.08 -14.71 -2.86
CA PHE A 40 10.81 -15.36 -2.49
C PHE A 40 9.97 -15.70 -3.72
N VAL A 41 9.80 -14.76 -4.66
CA VAL A 41 9.09 -15.04 -5.92
C VAL A 41 9.72 -16.19 -6.68
N ILE A 42 11.05 -16.22 -6.80
CA ILE A 42 11.76 -17.32 -7.47
C ILE A 42 11.50 -18.64 -6.75
N ALA A 43 11.54 -18.66 -5.42
CA ALA A 43 11.26 -19.86 -4.64
C ALA A 43 9.82 -20.38 -4.83
N ASP A 44 8.83 -19.48 -4.86
CA ASP A 44 7.43 -19.83 -5.09
C ASP A 44 7.22 -20.39 -6.50
N LEU A 45 7.85 -19.77 -7.51
CA LEU A 45 7.82 -20.25 -8.89
C LEU A 45 8.45 -21.63 -9.05
N ILE A 46 9.61 -21.88 -8.44
CA ILE A 46 10.29 -23.18 -8.47
C ILE A 46 9.44 -24.26 -7.77
N SER A 47 8.71 -23.87 -6.72
CA SER A 47 7.84 -24.77 -5.96
C SER A 47 6.51 -25.05 -6.65
N GLY A 48 6.26 -24.47 -7.83
CA GLY A 48 5.04 -24.66 -8.60
C GLY A 48 3.84 -23.94 -7.99
N TRP A 49 4.05 -22.78 -7.37
CA TRP A 49 2.97 -21.97 -6.81
C TRP A 49 1.90 -21.69 -7.86
N VAL A 50 0.65 -21.84 -7.44
CA VAL A 50 -0.55 -21.52 -8.21
C VAL A 50 -1.55 -20.83 -7.28
N PRO A 51 -2.33 -19.85 -7.77
CA PRO A 51 -3.28 -19.13 -6.93
C PRO A 51 -4.40 -20.09 -6.46
N GLN A 52 -4.67 -20.09 -5.16
CA GLN A 52 -5.73 -20.92 -4.55
C GLN A 52 -6.60 -20.09 -3.61
N GLY A 53 -7.83 -20.54 -3.37
CA GLY A 53 -8.77 -19.84 -2.49
C GLY A 53 -9.00 -18.39 -2.92
N ASP A 54 -8.76 -17.44 -2.00
CA ASP A 54 -8.89 -16.01 -2.26
C ASP A 54 -8.02 -15.55 -3.45
N GLU A 55 -6.81 -16.06 -3.55
CA GLU A 55 -5.87 -15.68 -4.62
C GLU A 55 -6.37 -16.13 -6.00
N GLY A 56 -7.10 -17.25 -6.06
CA GLY A 56 -7.75 -17.71 -7.28
C GLY A 56 -8.84 -16.74 -7.74
N ILE A 57 -9.64 -16.23 -6.80
CA ILE A 57 -10.64 -15.20 -7.08
C ILE A 57 -9.96 -13.91 -7.53
N ILE A 58 -8.85 -13.52 -6.88
CA ILE A 58 -8.05 -12.36 -7.28
C ILE A 58 -7.53 -12.55 -8.70
N ALA A 59 -7.01 -13.73 -9.07
CA ALA A 59 -6.52 -14.01 -10.42
C ALA A 59 -7.63 -13.80 -11.49
N VAL A 60 -8.85 -14.28 -11.23
CA VAL A 60 -10.00 -14.05 -12.10
C VAL A 60 -10.33 -12.56 -12.20
N LYS A 61 -10.36 -11.83 -11.07
CA LYS A 61 -10.64 -10.39 -11.08
C LYS A 61 -9.56 -9.57 -11.78
N VAL A 62 -8.29 -9.97 -11.67
CA VAL A 62 -7.16 -9.36 -12.39
C VAL A 62 -7.29 -9.61 -13.90
N HIS A 63 -7.70 -10.82 -14.30
CA HIS A 63 -7.96 -11.16 -15.71
C HIS A 63 -9.04 -10.26 -16.33
N ASP A 64 -10.11 -9.99 -15.57
CA ASP A 64 -11.26 -9.21 -16.04
C ASP A 64 -10.97 -7.71 -16.24
N VAL A 65 -9.84 -7.17 -15.77
CA VAL A 65 -9.53 -5.73 -15.84
C VAL A 65 -9.54 -5.18 -17.28
N PHE A 66 -9.12 -5.98 -18.26
CA PHE A 66 -9.12 -5.58 -19.68
C PHE A 66 -10.34 -6.13 -20.46
N SER A 67 -11.33 -6.69 -19.76
CA SER A 67 -12.57 -7.20 -20.36
C SER A 67 -13.63 -6.10 -20.50
N SER A 68 -14.81 -6.46 -21.01
CA SER A 68 -16.01 -5.60 -21.00
C SER A 68 -16.62 -5.41 -19.61
N HIS A 69 -16.18 -6.17 -18.61
CA HIS A 69 -16.70 -6.16 -17.24
C HIS A 69 -15.56 -5.99 -16.21
N PRO A 70 -14.81 -4.87 -16.24
CA PRO A 70 -13.73 -4.66 -15.29
C PRO A 70 -14.25 -4.59 -13.85
N PRO A 71 -13.47 -5.07 -12.87
CA PRO A 71 -13.90 -5.09 -11.48
C PRO A 71 -14.03 -3.66 -10.95
N LEU A 72 -15.18 -3.33 -10.35
CA LEU A 72 -15.45 -1.99 -9.81
C LEU A 72 -15.24 -1.89 -8.29
N GLN A 73 -15.13 -3.04 -7.63
CA GLN A 73 -15.03 -3.19 -6.17
C GLN A 73 -13.94 -4.21 -5.83
N GLY A 74 -13.49 -4.21 -4.57
CA GLY A 74 -12.45 -5.12 -4.11
C GLY A 74 -12.91 -6.56 -3.93
N GLN A 75 -12.02 -7.38 -3.36
CA GLN A 75 -12.29 -8.78 -3.04
C GLN A 75 -13.52 -8.90 -2.11
N ARG A 76 -14.32 -9.95 -2.26
CA ARG A 76 -15.49 -10.21 -1.40
C ARG A 76 -15.02 -10.40 0.04
N SER A 77 -15.67 -9.76 1.00
CA SER A 77 -15.40 -10.01 2.42
C SER A 77 -16.23 -11.18 2.96
N THR A 78 -15.92 -11.63 4.17
CA THR A 78 -16.72 -12.59 4.94
C THR A 78 -17.77 -11.91 5.83
N SER A 79 -18.29 -10.76 5.39
CA SER A 79 -19.26 -9.95 6.15
C SER A 79 -20.56 -10.69 6.48
N ASP A 80 -20.96 -11.66 5.66
CA ASP A 80 -22.12 -12.51 5.90
C ASP A 80 -21.96 -13.43 7.12
N LEU A 81 -20.72 -13.66 7.57
CA LEU A 81 -20.44 -14.41 8.79
C LEU A 81 -20.66 -13.57 10.05
N SER A 82 -20.44 -12.25 9.98
CA SER A 82 -20.63 -11.33 11.12
C SER A 82 -22.01 -10.68 11.12
N THR A 83 -22.55 -10.39 9.94
CA THR A 83 -23.85 -9.74 9.74
C THR A 83 -24.63 -10.52 8.67
N PRO A 84 -25.51 -11.46 9.06
CA PRO A 84 -26.27 -12.26 8.11
C PRO A 84 -27.05 -11.41 7.11
N GLY A 85 -26.93 -11.74 5.82
CA GLY A 85 -27.61 -11.03 4.73
C GLY A 85 -26.86 -9.80 4.20
N VAL A 86 -25.68 -9.48 4.74
CA VAL A 86 -24.80 -8.41 4.24
C VAL A 86 -23.64 -9.03 3.45
N PHE A 87 -23.39 -8.50 2.26
CA PHE A 87 -22.44 -9.05 1.29
C PHE A 87 -21.41 -8.00 0.85
N ALA A 88 -20.79 -7.34 1.81
CA ALA A 88 -19.80 -6.30 1.56
C ALA A 88 -18.55 -6.84 0.83
N HIS A 89 -18.02 -6.01 -0.06
CA HIS A 89 -16.72 -6.14 -0.68
C HIS A 89 -15.72 -5.16 -0.06
N HIS A 90 -14.44 -5.45 -0.24
CA HIS A 90 -13.38 -4.49 0.11
C HIS A 90 -13.50 -3.20 -0.71
N PRO A 91 -13.00 -2.06 -0.20
CA PRO A 91 -13.41 -0.73 -0.67
C PRO A 91 -13.24 -0.46 -2.16
N GLY A 92 -12.25 -1.08 -2.82
CA GLY A 92 -12.08 -0.88 -4.25
C GLY A 92 -11.12 -1.86 -4.92
N PRO A 93 -11.05 -1.80 -6.27
CA PRO A 93 -10.38 -2.81 -7.07
C PRO A 93 -8.90 -2.50 -7.34
N ALA A 94 -8.30 -1.45 -6.75
CA ALA A 94 -6.94 -0.99 -7.11
C ALA A 94 -5.88 -2.10 -7.22
N GLN A 95 -5.92 -3.09 -6.33
CA GLN A 95 -5.03 -4.25 -6.40
C GLN A 95 -5.13 -4.99 -7.74
N PHE A 96 -6.35 -5.21 -8.25
CA PHE A 96 -6.58 -5.91 -9.50
C PHE A 96 -5.95 -5.15 -10.67
N TYR A 97 -6.15 -3.84 -10.70
CA TYR A 97 -5.59 -2.97 -11.74
C TYR A 97 -4.06 -2.91 -11.70
N LEU A 98 -3.45 -2.92 -10.51
CA LEU A 98 -1.99 -2.93 -10.36
C LEU A 98 -1.36 -4.23 -10.89
N LEU A 99 -2.06 -5.36 -10.76
CA LEU A 99 -1.56 -6.67 -11.18
C LEU A 99 -1.94 -7.04 -12.63
N ALA A 100 -2.90 -6.33 -13.23
CA ALA A 100 -3.46 -6.66 -14.55
C ALA A 100 -2.42 -6.71 -15.66
N LEU A 101 -1.56 -5.69 -15.74
CA LEU A 101 -0.58 -5.59 -16.82
C LEU A 101 0.48 -6.71 -16.73
N PRO A 102 1.17 -6.92 -15.59
CA PRO A 102 2.08 -8.06 -15.44
C PRO A 102 1.41 -9.41 -15.73
N TYR A 103 0.17 -9.60 -15.28
CA TYR A 103 -0.56 -10.84 -15.51
C TYR A 103 -0.84 -11.08 -17.00
N ALA A 104 -1.37 -10.06 -17.70
CA ALA A 104 -1.64 -10.12 -19.13
C ALA A 104 -0.37 -10.31 -19.98
N MET A 105 0.74 -9.64 -19.63
CA MET A 105 2.02 -9.75 -20.36
C MET A 105 2.62 -11.16 -20.33
N THR A 106 2.30 -11.95 -19.30
CA THR A 106 2.73 -13.35 -19.21
C THR A 106 1.74 -14.32 -19.87
N GLY A 107 0.71 -13.84 -20.55
CA GLY A 107 -0.36 -14.69 -21.08
C GLY A 107 -1.24 -15.29 -19.97
N TYR A 108 -1.46 -14.55 -18.88
CA TYR A 108 -2.27 -14.95 -17.73
C TYR A 108 -1.72 -16.17 -16.96
N LEU A 109 -0.39 -16.34 -16.96
CA LEU A 109 0.29 -17.34 -16.15
C LEU A 109 0.37 -16.90 -14.67
N PRO A 110 0.29 -17.83 -13.70
CA PRO A 110 0.48 -17.52 -12.28
C PRO A 110 1.72 -16.67 -11.97
N ALA A 111 2.80 -16.87 -12.73
CA ALA A 111 4.01 -16.10 -12.61
C ALA A 111 3.82 -14.59 -12.80
N GLY A 112 2.91 -14.17 -13.68
CA GLY A 112 2.60 -12.76 -13.89
C GLY A 112 2.01 -12.08 -12.66
N LEU A 113 1.25 -12.81 -11.83
CA LEU A 113 0.73 -12.28 -10.56
C LEU A 113 1.87 -12.03 -9.57
N LEU A 114 2.74 -13.02 -9.36
CA LEU A 114 3.88 -12.88 -8.45
C LEU A 114 4.87 -11.80 -8.90
N ILE A 115 5.13 -11.70 -10.21
CA ILE A 115 5.94 -10.62 -10.80
C ILE A 115 5.28 -9.26 -10.54
N GLY A 116 3.96 -9.16 -10.73
CA GLY A 116 3.21 -7.95 -10.45
C GLY A 116 3.31 -7.52 -8.99
N CYS A 117 3.12 -8.46 -8.06
CA CYS A 117 3.30 -8.22 -6.64
C CYS A 117 4.71 -7.72 -6.34
N LEU A 118 5.75 -8.40 -6.84
CA LEU A 118 7.14 -7.99 -6.65
C LEU A 118 7.38 -6.54 -7.11
N LEU A 119 6.92 -6.18 -8.31
CA LEU A 119 7.10 -4.83 -8.85
C LEU A 119 6.44 -3.77 -7.96
N VAL A 120 5.22 -4.05 -7.49
CA VAL A 120 4.49 -3.17 -6.58
C VAL A 120 5.22 -3.02 -5.24
N GLN A 121 5.67 -4.11 -4.63
CA GLN A 121 6.38 -4.08 -3.36
C GLN A 121 7.74 -3.36 -3.47
N VAL A 122 8.47 -3.57 -4.56
CA VAL A 122 9.71 -2.82 -4.87
C VAL A 122 9.43 -1.33 -4.98
N ALA A 123 8.33 -0.93 -5.65
CA ALA A 123 7.94 0.47 -5.74
C ALA A 123 7.65 1.07 -4.36
N CYS A 124 6.95 0.36 -3.48
CA CYS A 124 6.71 0.77 -2.09
C CYS A 124 8.01 1.04 -1.34
N ILE A 125 8.95 0.09 -1.40
CA ILE A 125 10.25 0.19 -0.72
C ILE A 125 11.03 1.40 -1.22
N VAL A 126 11.19 1.52 -2.55
CA VAL A 126 11.98 2.60 -3.16
C VAL A 126 11.39 3.97 -2.86
N VAL A 127 10.06 4.13 -2.99
CA VAL A 127 9.38 5.40 -2.72
C VAL A 127 9.52 5.79 -1.26
N ALA A 128 9.28 4.86 -0.33
CA ALA A 128 9.36 5.13 1.10
C ALA A 128 10.80 5.45 1.55
N VAL A 129 11.80 4.64 1.17
CA VAL A 129 13.19 4.91 1.55
C VAL A 129 13.67 6.24 0.98
N ARG A 130 13.34 6.54 -0.28
CA ARG A 130 13.67 7.84 -0.90
C ARG A 130 12.98 9.00 -0.18
N ALA A 131 11.69 8.88 0.14
CA ALA A 131 10.94 9.91 0.84
C ALA A 131 11.50 10.15 2.25
N ALA A 132 11.85 9.10 2.98
CA ALA A 132 12.45 9.18 4.30
C ALA A 132 13.85 9.79 4.25
N TYR A 133 14.69 9.38 3.30
CA TYR A 133 16.02 9.97 3.10
C TYR A 133 15.94 11.47 2.80
N ARG A 134 15.00 11.88 1.94
CA ARG A 134 14.79 13.30 1.62
C ARG A 134 14.18 14.11 2.79
N THR A 135 13.73 13.47 3.86
CA THR A 135 13.07 14.12 5.00
C THR A 135 13.97 14.13 6.23
N GLY A 136 14.58 13.00 6.58
CA GLY A 136 15.43 12.83 7.76
C GLY A 136 16.87 12.40 7.45
N GLY A 137 17.34 12.55 6.20
CA GLY A 137 18.69 12.16 5.78
C GLY A 137 18.94 10.66 5.92
N LEU A 138 20.20 10.29 6.19
CA LEU A 138 20.58 8.87 6.35
C LEU A 138 19.84 8.18 7.49
N ALA A 139 19.58 8.87 8.60
CA ALA A 139 18.85 8.30 9.74
C ALA A 139 17.41 7.91 9.34
N GLY A 140 16.70 8.80 8.65
CA GLY A 140 15.35 8.49 8.12
C GLY A 140 15.37 7.34 7.12
N GLY A 141 16.35 7.31 6.21
CA GLY A 141 16.53 6.21 5.26
C GLY A 141 16.73 4.86 5.95
N TRP A 142 17.67 4.77 6.90
CA TRP A 142 17.97 3.55 7.64
C TRP A 142 16.82 3.08 8.53
N LEU A 143 16.09 4.01 9.15
CA LEU A 143 14.88 3.68 9.93
C LEU A 143 13.86 2.92 9.06
N VAL A 144 13.56 3.44 7.86
CA VAL A 144 12.60 2.81 6.95
C VAL A 144 13.13 1.49 6.39
N VAL A 145 14.42 1.40 6.06
CA VAL A 145 15.06 0.12 5.68
C VAL A 145 14.92 -0.91 6.80
N ALA A 146 15.15 -0.53 8.05
CA ALA A 146 15.01 -1.43 9.20
C ALA A 146 13.57 -1.91 9.39
N VAL A 147 12.58 -1.01 9.27
CA VAL A 147 11.15 -1.38 9.32
C VAL A 147 10.80 -2.39 8.22
N PHE A 148 11.22 -2.14 6.97
CA PHE A 148 10.98 -3.09 5.89
C PHE A 148 11.73 -4.41 6.08
N ALA A 149 12.97 -4.38 6.56
CA ALA A 149 13.72 -5.60 6.85
C ALA A 149 12.98 -6.48 7.88
N LEU A 150 12.42 -5.87 8.93
CA LEU A 150 11.62 -6.57 9.94
C LEU A 150 10.33 -7.17 9.35
N LEU A 151 9.60 -6.41 8.54
CA LEU A 151 8.39 -6.91 7.87
C LEU A 151 8.72 -8.07 6.91
N ILE A 152 9.77 -7.92 6.10
CA ILE A 152 10.23 -8.95 5.16
C ILE A 152 10.67 -10.22 5.91
N ALA A 153 11.38 -10.07 7.03
CA ALA A 153 11.78 -11.21 7.86
C ALA A 153 10.58 -11.92 8.53
N GLY A 154 9.58 -11.15 8.95
CA GLY A 154 8.38 -11.66 9.62
C GLY A 154 7.40 -12.36 8.69
N PHE A 155 7.08 -11.74 7.56
CA PHE A 155 6.03 -12.20 6.63
C PHE A 155 6.58 -13.03 5.45
N ARG A 156 7.85 -12.90 5.08
CA ARG A 156 8.50 -13.74 4.05
C ARG A 156 7.74 -13.71 2.70
N SER A 157 7.47 -14.87 2.09
CA SER A 157 6.81 -15.02 0.79
C SER A 157 5.40 -14.40 0.76
N TYR A 158 4.71 -14.36 1.90
CA TYR A 158 3.37 -13.76 1.98
C TYR A 158 3.32 -12.29 1.52
N LEU A 159 4.44 -11.56 1.52
CA LEU A 159 4.49 -10.19 1.01
C LEU A 159 4.49 -10.09 -0.52
N VAL A 160 4.84 -11.16 -1.24
CA VAL A 160 4.89 -11.23 -2.70
C VAL A 160 3.77 -12.08 -3.30
N GLU A 161 2.95 -12.68 -2.44
CA GLU A 161 1.70 -13.33 -2.81
C GLU A 161 0.58 -12.29 -3.00
N PRO A 162 -0.37 -12.52 -3.93
CA PRO A 162 -1.44 -11.57 -4.23
C PRO A 162 -2.54 -11.54 -3.16
N TRP A 163 -2.43 -12.25 -2.05
CA TRP A 163 -3.48 -12.21 -1.04
C TRP A 163 -3.65 -10.81 -0.44
N ASN A 164 -4.88 -10.28 -0.50
CA ASN A 164 -5.20 -8.88 -0.21
C ASN A 164 -4.97 -8.46 1.25
N PHE A 165 -4.76 -9.41 2.16
CA PHE A 165 -4.42 -9.14 3.56
C PHE A 165 -2.96 -8.68 3.72
N TYR A 166 -2.00 -9.38 3.11
CA TYR A 166 -0.57 -9.07 3.24
C TYR A 166 -0.05 -8.10 2.17
N PHE A 167 -0.62 -8.17 0.97
CA PHE A 167 -0.29 -7.30 -0.16
C PHE A 167 -0.11 -5.81 0.22
N PRO A 168 -1.03 -5.18 0.99
CA PRO A 168 -0.95 -3.76 1.30
C PRO A 168 -0.01 -3.34 2.44
N LEU A 169 0.66 -4.26 3.14
CA LEU A 169 1.44 -3.93 4.34
C LEU A 169 2.60 -2.97 4.05
N LEU A 170 3.37 -3.21 2.99
CA LEU A 170 4.47 -2.31 2.62
C LEU A 170 3.96 -0.96 2.10
N GLY A 171 2.82 -0.98 1.41
CA GLY A 171 2.11 0.21 0.96
C GLY A 171 1.69 1.12 2.11
N LEU A 172 1.17 0.56 3.20
CA LEU A 172 0.80 1.32 4.40
C LEU A 172 2.01 2.06 5.01
N VAL A 173 3.17 1.39 5.11
CA VAL A 173 4.41 2.05 5.56
C VAL A 173 4.78 3.19 4.61
N THR A 174 4.67 3.00 3.30
CA THR A 174 4.93 4.06 2.32
C THR A 174 3.98 5.25 2.49
N VAL A 175 2.69 5.00 2.74
CA VAL A 175 1.70 6.07 3.04
C VAL A 175 2.09 6.85 4.30
N ILE A 176 2.49 6.16 5.37
CA ILE A 176 2.93 6.79 6.63
C ILE A 176 4.17 7.66 6.41
N VAL A 177 5.16 7.18 5.65
CA VAL A 177 6.38 7.94 5.37
C VAL A 177 6.10 9.16 4.49
N LEU A 178 5.22 9.04 3.49
CA LEU A 178 4.78 10.16 2.66
C LEU A 178 3.99 11.19 3.47
N ALA A 179 3.14 10.73 4.41
CA ALA A 179 2.44 11.58 5.36
C ALA A 179 3.41 12.33 6.29
N TRP A 180 4.43 11.66 6.82
CA TRP A 180 5.49 12.29 7.62
C TRP A 180 6.18 13.40 6.83
N ARG A 181 6.55 13.13 5.57
CA ARG A 181 7.16 14.13 4.69
C ARG A 181 6.25 15.35 4.50
N LEU A 182 4.95 15.13 4.27
CA LEU A 182 3.96 16.22 4.16
C LEU A 182 3.80 17.00 5.46
N ALA A 183 3.76 16.32 6.61
CA ALA A 183 3.64 16.95 7.93
C ALA A 183 4.82 17.89 8.24
N VAL A 184 6.03 17.55 7.77
CA VAL A 184 7.22 18.43 7.85
C VAL A 184 7.13 19.65 6.90
N GLY A 185 6.16 19.68 5.98
CA GLY A 185 5.90 20.80 5.07
C GLY A 185 6.39 20.60 3.63
N HIS A 186 6.86 19.40 3.29
CA HIS A 186 7.39 19.08 1.95
C HIS A 186 6.27 18.72 0.97
N SER A 187 5.66 19.74 0.37
CA SER A 187 4.53 19.59 -0.57
C SER A 187 4.86 18.89 -1.91
N ASP A 188 6.13 18.54 -2.18
CA ASP A 188 6.49 17.70 -3.34
C ASP A 188 6.00 16.25 -3.20
N ALA A 189 5.73 15.81 -1.97
CA ALA A 189 5.18 14.49 -1.69
C ALA A 189 3.68 14.36 -1.96
N LEU A 190 2.95 15.45 -2.22
CA LEU A 190 1.48 15.45 -2.24
C LEU A 190 0.90 14.47 -3.26
N ILE A 191 1.41 14.49 -4.49
CA ILE A 191 0.90 13.63 -5.57
C ILE A 191 1.18 12.16 -5.23
N ALA A 192 2.40 11.84 -4.77
CA ALA A 192 2.76 10.49 -4.39
C ALA A 192 1.92 10.00 -3.19
N TYR A 193 1.71 10.87 -2.19
CA TYR A 193 0.86 10.56 -1.04
C TYR A 193 -0.56 10.22 -1.46
N VAL A 194 -1.19 11.07 -2.28
CA VAL A 194 -2.57 10.84 -2.72
C VAL A 194 -2.70 9.58 -3.58
N ALA A 195 -1.73 9.32 -4.46
CA ALA A 195 -1.68 8.09 -5.24
C ALA A 195 -1.62 6.86 -4.33
N PHE A 196 -0.62 6.80 -3.44
CA PHE A 196 -0.42 5.65 -2.56
C PHE A 196 -1.57 5.48 -1.56
N ALA A 197 -2.03 6.56 -0.92
CA ALA A 197 -3.16 6.51 0.01
C ALA A 197 -4.43 5.99 -0.68
N SER A 198 -4.70 6.43 -1.90
CA SER A 198 -5.86 5.96 -2.67
C SER A 198 -5.74 4.50 -3.08
N LEU A 199 -4.56 4.08 -3.56
CA LEU A 199 -4.33 2.70 -4.00
C LEU A 199 -4.38 1.71 -2.83
N TRP A 200 -3.82 2.07 -1.67
CA TRP A 200 -3.68 1.16 -0.52
C TRP A 200 -4.87 1.17 0.44
N ALA A 201 -5.77 2.14 0.35
CA ALA A 201 -7.03 2.14 1.09
C ALA A 201 -8.05 1.14 0.55
N GLN A 202 -7.88 0.70 -0.69
CA GLN A 202 -8.86 -0.12 -1.42
C GLN A 202 -8.79 -1.65 -1.21
N PRO A 203 -7.62 -2.29 -1.08
CA PRO A 203 -7.52 -3.76 -1.13
C PRO A 203 -8.13 -4.48 0.07
N HIS A 204 -8.19 -3.81 1.23
CA HIS A 204 -8.68 -4.42 2.46
C HIS A 204 -9.44 -3.40 3.32
N ILE A 205 -10.59 -3.81 3.85
CA ILE A 205 -11.53 -2.94 4.58
C ILE A 205 -10.90 -2.36 5.85
N ALA A 206 -10.03 -3.12 6.51
CA ALA A 206 -9.30 -2.70 7.70
C ALA A 206 -8.31 -1.54 7.45
N LEU A 207 -7.94 -1.25 6.20
CA LEU A 207 -6.97 -0.20 5.88
C LEU A 207 -7.58 1.16 5.58
N LEU A 208 -8.85 1.18 5.15
CA LEU A 208 -9.53 2.43 4.86
C LEU A 208 -9.57 3.35 6.09
N PRO A 209 -10.00 2.90 7.30
CA PRO A 209 -10.01 3.78 8.48
C PRO A 209 -8.65 4.39 8.86
N PRO A 210 -7.54 3.62 9.02
CA PRO A 210 -6.27 4.23 9.39
C PRO A 210 -5.72 5.18 8.32
N ILE A 211 -5.90 4.86 7.02
CA ILE A 211 -5.45 5.76 5.94
C ILE A 211 -6.28 7.05 5.93
N LEU A 212 -7.60 6.98 6.18
CA LEU A 212 -8.43 8.17 6.34
C LEU A 212 -7.99 9.01 7.54
N CYS A 213 -7.72 8.41 8.68
CA CYS A 213 -7.20 9.12 9.86
C CYS A 213 -5.89 9.86 9.56
N ILE A 214 -4.95 9.20 8.89
CA ILE A 214 -3.68 9.82 8.45
C ILE A 214 -3.96 10.96 7.47
N THR A 215 -4.89 10.77 6.53
CA THR A 215 -5.26 11.79 5.53
C THR A 215 -5.84 13.04 6.19
N VAL A 216 -6.78 12.86 7.12
CA VAL A 216 -7.38 13.94 7.90
C VAL A 216 -6.29 14.66 8.71
N PHE A 217 -5.41 13.92 9.39
CA PHE A 217 -4.32 14.50 10.17
C PHE A 217 -3.39 15.37 9.30
N VAL A 218 -2.96 14.86 8.14
CA VAL A 218 -2.12 15.61 7.19
C VAL A 218 -2.85 16.83 6.64
N ALA A 219 -4.15 16.72 6.36
CA ALA A 219 -4.96 17.84 5.89
C ALA A 219 -5.09 18.93 6.97
N VAL A 220 -5.37 18.56 8.22
CA VAL A 220 -5.45 19.49 9.36
C VAL A 220 -4.12 20.20 9.58
N ILE A 221 -3.00 19.48 9.60
CA ILE A 221 -1.67 20.08 9.70
C ILE A 221 -1.39 21.00 8.52
N GLY A 222 -1.74 20.59 7.30
CA GLY A 222 -1.56 21.39 6.09
C GLY A 222 -2.36 22.69 6.14
N LEU A 223 -3.62 22.64 6.59
CA LEU A 223 -4.49 23.81 6.77
C LEU A 223 -3.99 24.72 7.90
N TRP A 224 -3.54 24.14 9.02
CA TRP A 224 -2.99 24.90 10.14
C TRP A 224 -1.70 25.63 9.74
N GLN A 225 -0.77 24.93 9.06
CA GLN A 225 0.43 25.55 8.49
C GLN A 225 0.09 26.60 7.43
N TRP A 226 -0.99 26.41 6.66
CA TRP A 226 -1.48 27.38 5.70
C TRP A 226 -2.02 28.65 6.38
N GLY A 227 -2.82 28.50 7.45
CA GLY A 227 -3.38 29.58 8.26
C GLY A 227 -2.32 30.38 9.01
N LEU A 228 -1.38 29.72 9.69
CA LEU A 228 -0.25 30.40 10.36
C LEU A 228 0.63 31.20 9.40
N ARG A 229 0.74 30.75 8.13
CA ARG A 229 1.46 31.48 7.08
C ARG A 229 0.62 32.59 6.43
N HIS A 230 -0.69 32.62 6.67
CA HIS A 230 -1.57 33.74 6.32
C HIS A 230 -1.56 34.82 7.40
N ASP A 231 -1.55 34.41 8.68
CA ASP A 231 -1.69 35.29 9.84
C ASP A 231 -0.34 35.70 10.48
N ALA A 232 0.79 35.45 9.82
CA ALA A 232 2.10 35.93 10.28
C ALA A 232 2.27 37.45 10.09
N MET A 233 1.44 38.22 10.78
CA MET A 233 1.68 39.60 11.15
C MET A 233 2.30 39.59 12.55
N TRP A 234 3.62 39.88 12.68
CA TRP A 234 4.40 40.30 13.89
C TRP A 234 5.58 39.40 14.36
N PRO A 235 6.77 39.94 14.73
CA PRO A 235 7.57 41.00 14.12
C PRO A 235 8.96 40.45 13.74
N LEU A 236 9.09 39.68 12.67
CA LEU A 236 10.36 39.52 11.95
C LEU A 236 10.09 39.79 10.47
N SER A 237 9.90 41.09 10.22
CA SER A 237 9.72 41.71 8.92
C SER A 237 10.98 41.53 8.06
N ALA A 238 11.15 40.35 7.46
CA ALA A 238 12.19 40.13 6.44
C ALA A 238 11.83 39.11 5.36
N ILE A 239 10.64 38.50 5.41
CA ILE A 239 10.20 37.57 4.36
C ILE A 239 8.90 38.12 3.80
N HIS A 240 8.99 38.80 2.66
CA HIS A 240 7.85 39.21 1.84
C HIS A 240 6.83 38.05 1.72
N PRO A 241 5.52 38.35 1.59
CA PRO A 241 4.56 37.35 1.16
C PRO A 241 5.03 36.83 -0.19
N LEU A 242 5.69 35.67 -0.19
CA LEU A 242 6.19 35.05 -1.41
C LEU A 242 4.97 34.90 -2.32
N HIS A 243 4.99 35.60 -3.47
CA HIS A 243 4.11 35.33 -4.59
C HIS A 243 4.00 33.82 -4.71
N ARG A 244 2.84 33.27 -4.32
CA ARG A 244 2.64 31.82 -4.29
C ARG A 244 2.66 31.38 -5.73
N PRO A 245 3.72 30.71 -6.21
CA PRO A 245 3.82 30.52 -7.63
C PRO A 245 2.77 29.47 -8.03
N ALA A 246 2.27 29.57 -9.26
CA ALA A 246 1.17 28.75 -9.78
C ALA A 246 1.37 27.22 -9.63
N TRP A 247 2.60 26.77 -9.33
CA TRP A 247 2.94 25.36 -9.13
C TRP A 247 2.17 24.68 -7.99
N TRP A 248 1.77 25.38 -6.92
CA TRP A 248 0.99 24.76 -5.83
C TRP A 248 -0.43 24.40 -6.29
N ARG A 249 -1.10 25.32 -7.02
CA ARG A 249 -2.41 25.05 -7.64
C ARG A 249 -2.31 23.88 -8.60
N ARG A 250 -1.25 23.84 -9.43
CA ARG A 250 -1.00 22.73 -10.35
C ARG A 250 -0.85 21.39 -9.63
N ARG A 251 -0.08 21.33 -8.53
CA ARG A 251 0.08 20.09 -7.74
C ARG A 251 -1.22 19.64 -7.08
N GLY A 252 -2.00 20.59 -6.54
CA GLY A 252 -3.32 20.31 -5.97
C GLY A 252 -4.27 19.73 -7.01
N THR A 253 -4.35 20.34 -8.19
CA THR A 253 -5.19 19.84 -9.30
C THR A 253 -4.76 18.45 -9.75
N ILE A 254 -3.45 18.19 -9.88
CA ILE A 254 -2.94 16.85 -10.23
C ILE A 254 -3.31 15.84 -9.13
N ALA A 255 -3.15 16.20 -7.85
CA ALA A 255 -3.50 15.31 -6.75
C ALA A 255 -4.99 14.96 -6.75
N VAL A 256 -5.88 15.95 -6.98
CA VAL A 256 -7.32 15.71 -7.12
C VAL A 256 -7.63 14.82 -8.33
N ALA A 257 -6.99 15.06 -9.48
CA ALA A 257 -7.16 14.22 -10.66
C ALA A 257 -6.70 12.78 -10.40
N VAL A 258 -5.58 12.58 -9.72
CA VAL A 258 -5.09 11.25 -9.32
C VAL A 258 -6.07 10.55 -8.39
N ALA A 259 -6.58 11.24 -7.36
CA ALA A 259 -7.60 10.67 -6.48
C ALA A 259 -8.85 10.28 -7.27
N ALA A 260 -9.36 11.18 -8.11
CA ALA A 260 -10.53 10.91 -8.95
C ALA A 260 -10.33 9.69 -9.86
N LEU A 261 -9.15 9.56 -10.48
CA LEU A 261 -8.82 8.39 -11.31
C LEU A 261 -8.73 7.10 -10.48
N CYS A 262 -8.07 7.13 -9.33
CA CYS A 262 -7.95 5.94 -8.45
C CYS A 262 -9.29 5.45 -7.92
N TRP A 263 -10.24 6.36 -7.66
CA TRP A 263 -11.55 6.04 -7.10
C TRP A 263 -12.66 5.95 -8.16
N ALA A 264 -12.36 6.19 -9.44
CA ALA A 264 -13.35 6.13 -10.52
C ALA A 264 -14.12 4.81 -10.59
N PRO A 265 -13.50 3.62 -10.44
CA PRO A 265 -14.25 2.36 -10.42
C PRO A 265 -15.24 2.27 -9.25
N VAL A 266 -14.82 2.70 -8.06
CA VAL A 266 -15.66 2.68 -6.84
C VAL A 266 -16.84 3.65 -6.98
N ILE A 267 -16.59 4.84 -7.56
CA ILE A 267 -17.66 5.80 -7.84
C ILE A 267 -18.64 5.23 -8.86
N ALA A 268 -18.14 4.58 -9.93
CA ALA A 268 -18.97 3.94 -10.93
C ALA A 268 -19.83 2.82 -10.32
N GLU A 269 -19.29 2.02 -9.41
CA GLU A 269 -20.05 1.02 -8.65
C GLU A 269 -21.18 1.66 -7.84
N ALA A 270 -20.83 2.68 -7.03
CA ALA A 270 -21.76 3.32 -6.11
C ALA A 270 -22.99 3.93 -6.79
N VAL A 271 -22.83 4.43 -8.03
CA VAL A 271 -23.93 5.04 -8.80
C VAL A 271 -24.68 4.05 -9.69
N SER A 272 -24.07 2.92 -10.05
CA SER A 272 -24.65 1.99 -11.03
C SER A 272 -25.42 0.83 -10.39
N PHE A 273 -25.14 0.50 -9.12
CA PHE A 273 -25.70 -0.67 -8.46
C PHE A 273 -26.47 -0.32 -7.18
N GLN A 274 -27.50 -1.11 -6.87
CA GLN A 274 -28.30 -1.05 -5.65
C GLN A 274 -28.66 -2.49 -5.20
N PRO A 275 -28.36 -2.90 -3.95
CA PRO A 275 -27.53 -2.17 -3.00
C PRO A 275 -26.09 -2.02 -3.53
N ASN A 276 -25.47 -0.87 -3.27
CA ASN A 276 -24.06 -0.66 -3.59
C ASN A 276 -23.16 -1.09 -2.43
N ASN A 277 -21.88 -1.27 -2.73
CA ASN A 277 -20.91 -1.74 -1.75
C ASN A 277 -20.76 -0.78 -0.55
N LEU A 278 -20.91 0.53 -0.76
CA LEU A 278 -20.84 1.50 0.35
C LEU A 278 -21.95 1.27 1.37
N LEU A 279 -23.17 0.97 0.91
CA LEU A 279 -24.30 0.65 1.76
C LEU A 279 -24.08 -0.68 2.49
N GLU A 280 -23.59 -1.70 1.80
CA GLU A 280 -23.24 -2.99 2.42
C GLU A 280 -22.17 -2.83 3.51
N MET A 281 -21.10 -2.07 3.23
CA MET A 281 -20.06 -1.75 4.20
C MET A 281 -20.60 -0.99 5.41
N TRP A 282 -21.53 -0.04 5.19
CA TRP A 282 -22.22 0.67 6.27
C TRP A 282 -23.05 -0.29 7.13
N HIS A 283 -23.76 -1.23 6.51
CA HIS A 283 -24.50 -2.27 7.23
C HIS A 283 -23.60 -3.18 8.05
N VAL A 284 -22.37 -3.48 7.59
CA VAL A 284 -21.39 -4.20 8.44
C VAL A 284 -21.07 -3.39 9.70
N VAL A 285 -20.83 -2.08 9.56
CA VAL A 285 -20.46 -1.22 10.70
C VAL A 285 -21.61 -1.06 11.69
N VAL A 286 -22.82 -0.80 11.20
CA VAL A 286 -24.00 -0.58 12.05
C VAL A 286 -24.58 -1.89 12.57
N GLY A 287 -24.64 -2.92 11.73
CA GLY A 287 -25.13 -4.26 12.07
C GLY A 287 -24.24 -4.98 13.09
N ALA A 288 -22.93 -4.73 13.06
CA ALA A 288 -22.03 -5.18 14.13
C ALA A 288 -22.33 -4.54 15.49
N GLY A 289 -22.96 -3.35 15.51
CA GLY A 289 -23.40 -2.67 16.73
C GLY A 289 -24.77 -3.11 17.26
N SER A 290 -25.61 -3.73 16.42
CA SER A 290 -26.94 -4.24 16.79
C SER A 290 -26.94 -5.73 17.13
N GLY A 291 -25.76 -6.32 17.38
CA GLY A 291 -25.63 -7.69 17.84
C GLY A 291 -26.33 -7.90 19.17
N SER A 292 -27.61 -8.24 19.10
CA SER A 292 -28.34 -8.96 20.13
C SER A 292 -27.47 -10.09 20.68
N THR A 293 -27.43 -10.18 22.00
CA THR A 293 -26.99 -11.32 22.81
C THR A 293 -27.81 -12.59 22.52
N ASP A 294 -27.89 -13.01 21.26
CA ASP A 294 -28.41 -14.31 20.88
C ASP A 294 -27.29 -15.10 20.22
N THR A 295 -26.61 -15.85 21.09
CA THR A 295 -25.82 -17.02 20.76
C THR A 295 -26.65 -18.01 19.96
N ALA A 296 -26.72 -17.84 18.64
CA ALA A 296 -27.07 -18.92 17.74
C ALA A 296 -25.86 -19.86 17.66
N VAL A 297 -25.79 -20.79 18.61
CA VAL A 297 -24.96 -22.00 18.54
C VAL A 297 -25.24 -22.67 17.20
N ARG A 298 -24.35 -22.52 16.23
CA ARG A 298 -24.33 -23.40 15.05
C ARG A 298 -23.84 -24.78 15.53
N PRO A 299 -24.51 -25.89 15.18
CA PRO A 299 -24.03 -27.21 15.52
C PRO A 299 -22.65 -27.42 14.87
N ALA A 300 -21.66 -27.76 15.69
CA ALA A 300 -20.36 -28.22 15.24
C ALA A 300 -20.55 -29.50 14.40
N GLY A 301 -20.45 -29.38 13.08
CA GLY A 301 -20.87 -30.48 12.21
C GLY A 301 -20.41 -30.39 10.75
N THR A 302 -19.28 -29.76 10.46
CA THR A 302 -18.52 -30.02 9.22
C THR A 302 -17.04 -29.80 9.51
N PRO A 303 -16.18 -30.84 9.48
CA PRO A 303 -14.76 -30.65 9.57
C PRO A 303 -14.30 -29.97 8.28
N TRP A 304 -13.99 -28.68 8.36
CA TRP A 304 -13.07 -28.08 7.41
C TRP A 304 -11.75 -28.83 7.55
N VAL A 305 -11.36 -29.57 6.50
CA VAL A 305 -10.01 -30.13 6.36
C VAL A 305 -9.06 -28.94 6.26
N SER A 306 -8.69 -28.41 7.42
CA SER A 306 -7.59 -27.47 7.57
C SER A 306 -6.32 -28.29 7.41
N GLY A 307 -5.69 -28.17 6.24
CA GLY A 307 -4.27 -28.47 6.10
C GLY A 307 -3.52 -27.56 7.06
N ARG A 308 -3.18 -28.06 8.26
CA ARG A 308 -2.25 -27.36 9.15
C ARG A 308 -0.93 -27.20 8.39
N PRO A 309 -0.36 -26.00 8.26
CA PRO A 309 1.05 -25.91 7.93
C PRO A 309 1.85 -26.60 9.07
N PRO A 310 2.86 -27.42 8.75
CA PRO A 310 3.65 -28.07 9.78
C PRO A 310 4.37 -27.01 10.63
N ASN A 311 4.10 -27.03 11.94
CA ASN A 311 4.79 -26.21 12.91
C ASN A 311 6.31 -26.51 12.88
N PRO A 312 7.18 -25.53 12.57
CA PRO A 312 8.62 -25.75 12.50
C PRO A 312 9.28 -26.01 13.87
N TRP A 313 8.55 -25.84 14.97
CA TRP A 313 9.06 -25.99 16.34
C TRP A 313 8.69 -27.32 17.01
N ALA A 314 7.91 -28.18 16.35
CA ALA A 314 7.47 -29.46 16.94
C ALA A 314 8.51 -30.60 16.86
N ARG A 315 9.74 -30.32 16.43
CA ARG A 315 10.76 -31.36 16.12
C ARG A 315 11.78 -31.64 17.24
N TRP A 316 11.47 -31.25 18.47
CA TRP A 316 12.35 -31.49 19.63
C TRP A 316 11.57 -31.89 20.89
N SER A 317 10.92 -33.05 20.86
CA SER A 317 10.69 -33.84 22.09
C SER A 317 10.10 -35.20 21.73
N CYS A 318 10.61 -36.24 22.39
CA CYS A 318 10.16 -37.63 22.39
C CYS A 318 10.75 -38.55 21.28
N ARG A 319 12.03 -38.89 21.46
CA ARG A 319 12.47 -40.28 21.22
C ARG A 319 11.96 -41.13 22.39
N GLY A 320 11.21 -42.19 22.11
CA GLY A 320 10.93 -43.21 23.12
C GLY A 320 9.64 -43.99 22.90
N ALA A 321 9.81 -45.20 22.37
CA ALA A 321 8.95 -46.37 22.52
C ALA A 321 7.62 -46.44 21.75
N GLY A 322 7.54 -47.44 20.86
CA GLY A 322 6.44 -48.41 20.97
C GLY A 322 5.57 -48.65 19.73
N ARG A 323 6.01 -49.61 18.92
CA ARG A 323 5.24 -50.61 18.15
C ARG A 323 4.14 -50.16 17.18
N GLN A 324 4.42 -50.53 15.92
CA GLN A 324 3.51 -50.91 14.83
C GLN A 324 2.10 -51.34 15.27
N ARG A 325 1.09 -50.81 14.56
CA ARG A 325 0.06 -51.61 13.88
C ARG A 325 -0.35 -50.91 12.59
N THR A 326 -0.22 -51.68 11.50
CA THR A 326 -0.78 -51.45 10.18
C THR A 326 -2.30 -51.48 10.22
N TRP A 327 -2.93 -50.49 9.59
CA TRP A 327 -4.05 -50.60 8.64
C TRP A 327 -4.08 -49.28 7.84
N TRP A 328 -4.46 -49.38 6.56
CA TRP A 328 -4.38 -48.41 5.45
C TRP A 328 -3.09 -48.48 4.61
#